data_AF-A0A6A4CQF9-F1
#
_entry.id   AF-A0A6A4CQF9-F1
#
_cell.length_a   1.000
_cell.length_b   1.000
_cell.length_c   1.000
_cell.angle_alpha   90.00
_cell.angle_beta   90.00
_cell.angle_gamma   90.00
#
_symmetry.space_group_name_H-M   'P 1'
#
loop_
_entity.id
_entity.type
_entity.pdbx_description
1 polymer ?
#
loop_
_entity_poly.entity_id
_entity_poly.type
_entity_poly.pdbx_seq_one_letter_code
_entity_poly.pdbx_strand_id
1 'polypeptide(L)'
;MFFLKLAAECIRLVNLEKDKNGDNWAKKAMVQCGIDVRRDGVWKIGQLSRELQQVVAAYPEAFEEGYKQGATRASIYNNKTRHSV
;
A
#
# COMPACT_ATOMS: atom_id res chain seq x y z
N MET A 1 -2.54 5.07 -29.82
CA MET A 1 -3.43 4.15 -29.08
C MET A 1 -4.41 4.95 -28.22
N PHE A 2 -5.63 5.18 -28.70
CA PHE A 2 -6.65 6.03 -28.04
C PHE A 2 -7.04 5.51 -26.64
N PHE A 3 -7.22 4.20 -26.53
CA PHE A 3 -7.61 3.54 -25.27
C PHE A 3 -6.64 3.81 -24.11
N LEU A 4 -5.33 3.74 -24.33
CA LEU A 4 -4.34 3.98 -23.26
C LEU A 4 -4.35 5.43 -22.78
N LYS A 5 -4.58 6.39 -23.69
CA LYS A 5 -4.72 7.80 -23.32
C LYS A 5 -5.98 8.03 -22.47
N LEU A 6 -7.09 7.39 -22.85
CA LEU A 6 -8.33 7.45 -22.08
C LEU A 6 -8.16 6.82 -20.69
N ALA A 7 -7.56 5.64 -20.60
CA ALA A 7 -7.30 4.97 -19.32
C ALA A 7 -6.40 5.82 -18.40
N ALA A 8 -5.33 6.40 -18.94
CA ALA A 8 -4.46 7.30 -18.19
C ALA A 8 -5.21 8.53 -17.66
N GLU A 9 -6.09 9.12 -18.46
CA GLU A 9 -6.90 10.27 -18.06
C GLU A 9 -7.91 9.89 -16.97
N CYS A 10 -8.59 8.74 -17.08
CA CYS A 10 -9.48 8.25 -16.04
C CYS A 10 -8.75 8.08 -14.70
N ILE A 11 -7.55 7.48 -14.72
CA ILE A 11 -6.72 7.32 -13.52
C ILE A 11 -6.33 8.69 -12.94
N ARG A 12 -5.95 9.64 -13.80
CA ARG A 12 -5.60 11.01 -13.38
C ARG A 12 -6.77 11.69 -12.66
N LEU A 13 -7.98 11.60 -13.22
CA LEU A 13 -9.19 12.18 -12.62
C LEU A 13 -9.51 11.53 -11.28
N VAL A 14 -9.50 10.20 -11.20
CA VAL A 14 -9.71 9.46 -9.94
C VAL A 14 -8.67 9.84 -8.89
N ASN A 15 -7.42 10.10 -9.29
CA ASN A 15 -6.37 10.56 -8.39
C ASN A 15 -6.51 12.04 -7.94
N LEU A 16 -7.33 12.84 -8.63
CA LEU A 16 -7.65 14.20 -8.20
C LEU A 16 -8.82 14.27 -7.23
N GLU A 17 -9.69 13.25 -7.25
CA GLU A 17 -10.80 13.14 -6.32
C GLU A 17 -10.30 12.99 -4.88
N LYS A 18 -10.79 13.90 -4.02
CA LYS A 18 -10.39 14.00 -2.62
C LYS A 18 -11.60 13.90 -1.71
N ASP A 19 -11.39 13.36 -0.52
CA ASP A 19 -12.40 13.42 0.53
C ASP A 19 -12.44 14.81 1.18
N LYS A 20 -13.37 15.00 2.11
CA LYS A 20 -13.56 16.26 2.84
C LYS A 20 -12.31 16.77 3.58
N ASN A 21 -11.34 15.90 3.85
CA ASN A 21 -10.08 16.25 4.51
C ASN A 21 -8.94 16.50 3.50
N GLY A 22 -9.22 16.43 2.20
CA GLY A 22 -8.24 16.60 1.13
C GLY A 22 -7.44 15.34 0.80
N ASP A 23 -7.80 14.17 1.35
CA ASP A 23 -7.11 12.91 1.08
C ASP A 23 -7.63 12.28 -0.23
N ASN A 24 -6.71 11.83 -1.09
CA ASN A 24 -7.04 11.17 -2.35
C ASN A 24 -7.74 9.82 -2.10
N TRP A 25 -8.89 9.62 -2.75
CA TRP A 25 -9.71 8.40 -2.60
C TRP A 25 -9.03 7.13 -3.09
N ALA A 26 -8.31 7.19 -4.22
CA ALA A 26 -7.54 6.07 -4.74
C ALA A 26 -6.47 5.63 -3.74
N LYS A 27 -5.70 6.58 -3.18
CA LYS A 27 -4.70 6.30 -2.14
C LYS A 27 -5.35 5.68 -0.91
N LYS A 28 -6.53 6.18 -0.50
CA LYS A 28 -7.28 5.60 0.62
C LYS A 28 -7.69 4.15 0.36
N ALA A 29 -8.15 3.84 -0.85
CA ALA A 29 -8.48 2.48 -1.26
C ALA A 29 -7.25 1.57 -1.30
N MET A 30 -6.11 2.06 -1.82
CA MET A 30 -4.85 1.32 -1.81
C MET A 30 -4.39 0.99 -0.39
N VAL A 31 -4.50 1.94 0.54
CA VAL A 31 -4.21 1.72 1.97
C VAL A 31 -5.15 0.67 2.56
N GLN A 32 -6.45 0.76 2.28
CA GLN A 32 -7.44 -0.21 2.76
C GLN A 32 -7.22 -1.61 2.22
N CYS A 33 -6.66 -1.75 1.02
CA CYS A 33 -6.30 -3.03 0.41
C CYS A 33 -4.89 -3.52 0.77
N GLY A 34 -4.16 -2.82 1.65
CA GLY A 34 -2.80 -3.19 2.04
C GLY A 34 -1.73 -2.99 0.95
N ILE A 35 -2.02 -2.18 -0.07
CA ILE A 35 -1.12 -1.88 -1.20
C ILE A 35 -0.23 -0.66 -0.92
N ASP A 36 -0.70 0.27 -0.07
CA ASP A 36 0.01 1.51 0.27
C ASP A 36 -0.05 1.77 1.79
N VAL A 37 0.70 2.76 2.26
CA VAL A 37 0.71 3.26 3.64
C VAL A 37 0.16 4.69 3.72
N ARG A 38 -0.29 5.05 4.92
CA ARG A 38 -0.67 6.42 5.25
C ARG A 38 0.55 7.36 5.18
N ARG A 39 0.26 8.65 5.34
CA ARG A 39 1.22 9.75 5.21
C ARG A 39 2.38 9.68 6.21
N ASP A 40 2.21 8.96 7.32
CA ASP A 40 3.27 8.70 8.32
C ASP A 40 4.28 7.63 7.86
N GLY A 41 4.03 6.98 6.73
CA GLY A 41 4.89 5.92 6.19
C GLY A 41 4.84 4.63 7.00
N VAL A 42 3.97 4.54 8.01
CA VAL A 42 3.90 3.40 8.91
C VAL A 42 2.72 2.52 8.54
N TRP A 43 2.99 1.24 8.30
CA TRP A 43 1.93 0.27 8.06
C TRP A 43 1.26 -0.14 9.37
N LYS A 44 -0.07 -0.08 9.43
CA LYS A 44 -0.89 -0.36 10.62
C LYS A 44 -2.10 -1.21 10.26
N ILE A 45 -2.36 -2.31 10.95
CA ILE A 45 -3.52 -3.19 10.67
C ILE A 45 -4.84 -2.40 10.65
N GLY A 46 -5.02 -1.46 11.58
CA GLY A 46 -6.24 -0.65 11.68
C GLY A 46 -6.52 0.27 10.48
N GLN A 47 -5.59 0.40 9.52
CA GLN A 47 -5.83 1.15 8.29
C GLN A 47 -6.48 0.31 7.18
N LEU A 48 -6.42 -1.02 7.29
CA LEU A 48 -6.96 -1.95 6.30
C LEU A 48 -8.49 -1.95 6.32
N SER A 49 -9.10 -2.53 5.27
CA SER A 49 -10.52 -2.86 5.29
C SER A 49 -10.83 -3.86 6.41
N ARG A 50 -12.10 -3.92 6.83
CA ARG A 50 -12.54 -4.81 7.92
C ARG A 50 -12.25 -6.28 7.58
N GLU A 51 -12.45 -6.67 6.34
CA GLU A 51 -12.27 -8.03 5.84
C GLU A 51 -10.80 -8.44 5.94
N LEU A 52 -9.88 -7.55 5.54
CA LEU A 52 -8.45 -7.82 5.68
C LEU A 52 -8.00 -7.84 7.14
N GLN A 53 -8.56 -6.99 8.00
CA GLN A 53 -8.31 -7.08 9.45
C GLN A 53 -8.76 -8.44 10.02
N GLN A 54 -9.89 -8.98 9.54
CA GLN A 54 -10.37 -10.31 9.94
C GLN A 54 -9.44 -11.42 9.46
N VAL A 55 -8.88 -11.32 8.25
CA VAL A 55 -7.89 -12.28 7.76
C VAL A 55 -6.63 -12.24 8.63
N VAL A 56 -6.11 -11.05 8.96
CA VAL A 56 -4.96 -10.93 9.87
C VAL A 56 -5.26 -11.53 11.24
N ALA A 57 -6.45 -11.29 11.79
CA ALA A 57 -6.87 -11.85 13.07
C ALA A 57 -7.05 -13.37 13.05
N ALA A 58 -7.45 -13.96 11.91
CA ALA A 58 -7.60 -15.40 11.75
C ALA A 58 -6.25 -16.13 11.61
N TYR A 59 -5.21 -15.43 11.14
CA TYR A 59 -3.89 -16.02 10.86
C TYR A 59 -2.73 -15.17 11.42
N PRO A 60 -2.67 -14.92 12.73
CA PRO A 60 -1.72 -13.96 13.32
C PRO A 60 -0.26 -14.43 13.17
N GLU A 61 0.02 -15.71 13.34
CA GLU A 61 1.39 -16.25 13.23
C GLU A 61 1.93 -16.16 11.81
N ALA A 62 1.14 -16.60 10.82
CA ALA A 62 1.50 -16.53 9.40
C ALA A 62 1.68 -15.08 8.94
N PHE A 63 0.85 -14.16 9.45
CA PHE A 63 1.00 -12.74 9.19
C PHE A 63 2.33 -12.18 9.72
N GLU A 64 2.67 -12.46 10.99
CA GLU A 64 3.92 -12.01 11.59
C GLU A 64 5.17 -12.60 10.93
N GLU A 65 5.11 -13.88 10.55
CA GLU A 65 6.21 -14.51 9.82
C GLU A 65 6.43 -13.86 8.47
N GLY A 66 5.37 -13.68 7.68
CA GLY A 66 5.42 -13.02 6.38
C GLY A 66 5.95 -11.58 6.49
N TYR A 67 5.53 -10.84 7.51
CA TYR A 67 6.03 -9.49 7.76
C TYR A 67 7.54 -9.46 8.02
N LYS A 68 8.05 -10.34 8.90
CA LYS A 68 9.49 -10.45 9.20
C LYS A 68 10.31 -10.82 7.96
N GLN A 69 9.82 -11.76 7.16
CA GLN A 69 10.47 -12.16 5.90
C GLN A 69 10.54 -10.99 4.92
N GLY A 70 9.45 -10.23 4.77
CA GLY A 70 9.40 -9.03 3.93
C GLY A 70 10.37 -7.95 4.38
N ALA A 71 10.39 -7.62 5.68
CA ALA A 71 11.31 -6.64 6.26
C ALA A 71 12.78 -7.04 6.09
N THR A 72 13.09 -8.33 6.26
CA THR A 72 14.44 -8.87 6.04
C THR A 72 14.87 -8.74 4.57
N ARG A 73 13.97 -9.05 3.62
CA ARG A 73 14.26 -8.87 2.19
C ARG A 73 14.52 -7.41 1.82
N ALA A 74 13.72 -6.48 2.36
CA ALA A 74 13.90 -5.06 2.12
C ALA A 74 15.24 -4.53 2.66
N SER A 75 15.67 -4.99 3.84
CA SER A 75 16.97 -4.60 4.42
C SER A 75 18.14 -5.10 3.59
N ILE A 76 18.09 -6.35 3.11
CA ILE A 76 19.10 -6.93 2.22
C ILE A 76 19.20 -6.13 0.91
N TYR A 77 18.06 -5.81 0.30
CA TYR A 77 18.03 -5.01 -0.93
C TYR A 77 18.69 -3.64 -0.75
N ASN A 78 18.33 -2.93 0.34
CA ASN A 78 18.89 -1.62 0.66
C ASN A 78 20.41 -1.66 0.94
N ASN A 79 20.91 -2.75 1.54
CA ASN A 79 22.34 -2.92 1.75
C ASN A 79 23.07 -3.17 0.41
N LYS A 80 22.47 -3.95 -0.50
CA LYS A 80 23.06 -4.21 -1.82
C LYS A 80 23.17 -2.96 -2.69
N THR A 81 22.16 -2.09 -2.66
CA THR A 81 22.17 -0.84 -3.43
C THR A 81 23.16 0.19 -2.89
N ARG A 82 23.41 0.23 -1.57
CA ARG A 82 24.41 1.12 -0.95
C ARG A 82 25.88 0.77 -1.27
N HIS A 83 26.19 -0.49 -1.54
CA HIS A 83 27.55 -0.94 -1.88
C HIS A 83 27.81 -0.96 -3.40
N SER A 84 26.85 -0.51 -4.20
CA SER A 84 26.95 -0.44 -5.68
C SER A 84 27.17 0.99 -6.19
N VAL A 85 27.54 1.93 -5.30
CA VAL A 85 27.86 3.33 -5.61
C VAL A 85 29.30 3.62 -5.26
#